data_AF-A0A2S1QWY8-F1
#
_entry.id   AF-A0A2S1QWY8-F1
#
_cell.length_a   1.000
_cell.length_b   1.000
_cell.length_c   1.000
_cell.angle_alpha   90.00
_cell.angle_beta   90.00
_cell.angle_gamma   90.00
#
_symmetry.space_group_name_H-M   'P 1'
#
loop_
_entity.id
_entity.type
_entity.pdbx_description
1 polymer ?
#
loop_
_entity_poly.entity_id
_entity_poly.type
_entity_poly.pdbx_seq_one_letter_code
_entity_poly.pdbx_strand_id
1 'polypeptide(L)'
;MNYKIKGIVTAIGEVKTTKLGTAVQQIHFEQEVSGRIFYPSALGTKIALLNDILPGDVAELEFHISGSKGTYNNVVIDSIERV
;
A
#
# COMPACT_ATOMS: atom_id res chain seq x y z
N MET A 1 -5.11 -6.55 -12.64
CA MET A 1 -5.56 -5.23 -13.12
C MET A 1 -4.82 -4.20 -12.30
N ASN A 2 -4.14 -3.26 -12.96
CA ASN A 2 -3.32 -2.26 -12.30
C ASN A 2 -4.13 -0.97 -12.15
N TYR A 3 -4.06 -0.37 -10.98
CA TYR A 3 -4.75 0.85 -10.60
C TYR A 3 -3.70 1.88 -10.21
N LYS A 4 -3.97 3.15 -10.53
CA LYS A 4 -3.15 4.29 -10.13
C LYS A 4 -4.02 5.31 -9.43
N ILE A 5 -3.61 5.73 -8.22
CA ILE A 5 -4.31 6.74 -7.43
C ILE A 5 -3.31 7.73 -6.84
N LYS A 6 -3.75 8.97 -6.62
CA LYS A 6 -3.01 9.98 -5.86
C LYS A 6 -3.68 10.23 -4.51
N GLY A 7 -2.88 10.47 -3.49
CA GLY A 7 -3.39 10.62 -2.13
C GLY A 7 -2.30 10.88 -1.11
N ILE A 8 -2.67 10.75 0.16
CA ILE A 8 -1.82 11.00 1.31
C ILE A 8 -1.58 9.68 2.05
N VAL A 9 -0.31 9.41 2.37
CA VAL A 9 0.04 8.34 3.32
C VAL A 9 -0.28 8.85 4.71
N THR A 10 -1.26 8.26 5.38
CA THR A 10 -1.71 8.73 6.69
C THR A 10 -1.17 7.88 7.85
N ALA A 11 -0.72 6.66 7.57
CA ALA A 11 0.04 5.83 8.52
C ALA A 11 0.84 4.75 7.79
N ILE A 12 1.91 4.27 8.43
CA ILE A 12 2.72 3.14 7.96
C ILE A 12 2.74 2.08 9.05
N GLY A 13 2.33 0.87 8.70
CA GLY A 13 2.29 -0.26 9.62
C GLY A 13 3.67 -0.86 9.86
N GLU A 14 3.76 -1.68 10.91
CA GLU A 14 4.94 -2.50 11.19
C GLU A 14 5.14 -3.60 10.13
N VAL A 15 6.40 -4.01 9.94
CA VAL A 15 6.73 -5.19 9.12
C VAL A 15 6.31 -6.45 9.87
N LYS A 16 5.47 -7.26 9.21
CA LYS A 16 4.99 -8.56 9.72
C LYS A 16 5.42 -9.68 8.77
N THR A 17 5.33 -10.92 9.23
CA THR A 17 5.63 -12.10 8.40
C THR A 17 4.36 -12.91 8.20
N THR A 18 4.06 -13.27 6.95
CA THR A 18 2.94 -14.16 6.62
C THR A 18 3.24 -15.59 7.05
N LYS A 19 2.22 -16.45 7.09
CA LYS A 19 2.38 -17.89 7.42
C LYS A 19 3.35 -18.63 6.49
N LEU A 20 3.56 -18.13 5.28
CA LEU A 20 4.46 -18.71 4.28
C LEU A 20 5.87 -18.11 4.33
N GLY A 21 6.17 -17.26 5.32
CA GLY A 21 7.50 -16.66 5.50
C GLY A 21 7.73 -15.37 4.70
N THR A 22 6.77 -14.90 3.93
CA THR A 22 6.90 -13.63 3.18
C THR A 22 6.70 -12.44 4.13
N ALA A 23 7.65 -11.51 4.17
CA ALA A 23 7.49 -10.25 4.88
C ALA A 23 6.41 -9.39 4.21
N VAL A 24 5.62 -8.66 5.00
CA VAL A 24 4.57 -7.75 4.55
C VAL A 24 4.59 -6.48 5.37
N GLN A 25 4.42 -5.34 4.71
CA GLN A 25 4.19 -4.06 5.36
C GLN A 25 3.02 -3.37 4.68
N GLN A 26 2.08 -2.83 5.47
CA GLN A 26 0.86 -2.21 4.98
C GLN A 26 0.88 -0.72 5.29
N ILE A 27 0.34 0.09 4.39
CA ILE A 27 0.15 1.53 4.61
C ILE A 27 -1.34 1.86 4.69
N HIS A 28 -1.64 2.97 5.36
CA HIS A 28 -2.93 3.63 5.34
C HIS A 28 -2.83 4.78 4.33
N PHE A 29 -3.61 4.70 3.25
CA PHE A 29 -3.52 5.62 2.13
C PHE A 29 -4.88 6.26 1.85
N GLU A 30 -4.99 7.56 2.00
CA GLU A 30 -6.23 8.31 1.76
C GLU A 30 -6.20 8.93 0.36
N GLN A 31 -7.14 8.54 -0.50
CA GLN A 31 -7.21 9.05 -1.87
C GLN A 31 -7.71 10.50 -1.92
N GLU A 32 -6.99 11.36 -2.63
CA GLU A 32 -7.27 12.80 -2.74
C GLU A 32 -8.69 13.10 -3.28
N VAL A 33 -9.13 12.38 -4.32
CA VAL A 33 -10.39 12.68 -5.03
C VAL A 33 -11.64 12.24 -4.26
N SER A 34 -11.57 11.11 -3.55
CA SER A 34 -12.76 10.48 -2.95
C SER A 34 -12.76 10.46 -1.44
N GLY A 35 -11.64 10.81 -0.80
CA GLY A 35 -11.41 10.61 0.64
C GLY A 35 -11.44 9.15 1.07
N ARG A 36 -11.48 8.19 0.12
CA ARG A 36 -11.51 6.77 0.45
C ARG A 36 -10.16 6.31 0.94
N ILE A 37 -10.22 5.48 1.96
CA ILE A 37 -9.06 4.85 2.56
C ILE A 37 -8.77 3.52 1.87
N PHE A 38 -7.51 3.32 1.51
CA PHE A 38 -6.95 2.09 0.99
C PHE A 38 -5.91 1.54 1.97
N TYR A 39 -5.81 0.20 2.00
CA TYR A 39 -4.86 -0.52 2.85
C TYR A 39 -3.90 -1.39 2.02
N PRO A 40 -3.13 -0.80 1.11
CA PRO A 40 -2.25 -1.54 0.21
C PRO A 40 -1.02 -2.08 0.95
N SER A 41 -0.52 -3.23 0.51
CA SER A 41 0.57 -3.95 1.14
C SER A 41 1.77 -4.11 0.22
N ALA A 42 2.96 -3.79 0.72
CA ALA A 42 4.24 -4.17 0.13
C ALA A 42 4.64 -5.56 0.61
N LEU A 43 5.14 -6.41 -0.31
CA LEU A 43 5.48 -7.81 -0.04
C LEU A 43 6.97 -8.08 -0.33
N GLY A 44 7.62 -8.81 0.58
CA GLY A 44 9.01 -9.24 0.44
C GLY A 44 9.96 -8.06 0.21
N THR A 45 10.71 -8.10 -0.89
CA THR A 45 11.67 -7.04 -1.24
C THR A 45 11.01 -5.69 -1.55
N LYS A 46 9.72 -5.68 -1.94
CA LYS A 46 8.99 -4.44 -2.21
C LYS A 46 8.74 -3.59 -0.96
N ILE A 47 8.97 -4.13 0.24
CA ILE A 47 8.94 -3.35 1.48
C ILE A 47 9.91 -2.17 1.40
N ALA A 48 11.03 -2.31 0.69
CA ALA A 48 12.00 -1.24 0.51
C ALA A 48 11.40 0.01 -0.16
N LEU A 49 10.30 -0.11 -0.91
CA LEU A 49 9.58 1.03 -1.50
C LEU A 49 9.02 1.98 -0.43
N LEU A 50 8.85 1.50 0.81
CA LEU A 50 8.26 2.25 1.91
C LEU A 50 9.30 2.85 2.86
N ASN A 51 10.60 2.53 2.70
CA ASN A 51 11.65 2.91 3.65
C ASN A 51 11.75 4.43 3.84
N ASP A 52 11.57 5.18 2.76
CA ASP A 52 11.72 6.63 2.76
C ASP A 52 10.37 7.37 2.78
N ILE A 53 9.25 6.65 2.88
CA ILE A 53 7.90 7.21 2.94
C ILE A 53 7.54 7.48 4.40
N LEU A 54 6.83 8.59 4.64
CA LEU A 54 6.41 9.04 5.98
C LEU A 54 4.92 9.39 5.99
N PRO A 55 4.25 9.26 7.15
CA PRO A 55 2.91 9.81 7.32
C PRO A 55 2.89 11.32 7.05
N GLY A 56 1.92 11.78 6.26
CA GLY A 56 1.78 13.14 5.76
C GLY A 56 2.25 13.32 4.31
N ASP A 57 3.00 12.36 3.75
CA ASP A 57 3.46 12.44 2.38
C ASP A 57 2.31 12.34 1.37
N VAL A 58 2.32 13.25 0.40
CA VAL A 58 1.50 13.12 -0.82
C VAL A 58 2.26 12.22 -1.79
N ALA A 59 1.60 11.20 -2.33
CA ALA A 59 2.22 10.26 -3.25
C ALA A 59 1.25 9.80 -4.35
N GLU A 60 1.84 9.38 -5.47
CA GLU A 60 1.17 8.54 -6.46
C GLU A 60 1.42 7.08 -6.11
N LEU A 61 0.35 6.30 -6.01
CA LEU A 61 0.37 4.88 -5.69
C LEU A 61 -0.14 4.07 -6.88
N GLU A 62 0.69 3.14 -7.35
CA GLU A 62 0.28 2.10 -8.30
C GLU A 62 0.17 0.76 -7.59
N PHE A 63 -0.93 0.04 -7.83
CA PHE A 63 -1.20 -1.23 -7.17
C PHE A 63 -2.04 -2.17 -8.04
N HIS A 64 -2.03 -3.44 -7.69
CA HIS A 64 -2.94 -4.44 -8.23
C HIS A 64 -3.69 -5.19 -7.13
N ILE A 65 -4.83 -5.76 -7.51
CA ILE A 65 -5.59 -6.67 -6.63
C ILE A 65 -5.09 -8.09 -6.89
N SER A 66 -4.48 -8.72 -5.87
CA SER A 66 -3.91 -10.07 -5.98
C SER A 66 -4.91 -11.18 -5.63
N GLY A 67 -6.07 -10.81 -5.06
CA GLY A 67 -7.15 -11.72 -4.73
C GLY A 67 -8.19 -11.05 -3.84
N SER A 68 -9.27 -11.76 -3.54
CA SER A 68 -10.30 -11.32 -2.60
C SER A 68 -10.49 -12.35 -1.49
N LYS A 69 -10.72 -11.88 -0.27
CA LYS A 69 -11.10 -12.70 0.87
C LYS A 69 -12.40 -12.15 1.45
N GLY A 70 -13.52 -12.78 1.05
CA GLY A 70 -14.85 -12.30 1.41
C GLY A 70 -15.10 -10.90 0.83
N THR A 71 -15.36 -9.93 1.69
CA THR A 71 -15.62 -8.53 1.33
C THR A 71 -14.36 -7.68 1.14
N TYR A 72 -13.16 -8.25 1.33
CA TYR A 72 -11.90 -7.52 1.29
C TYR A 72 -11.06 -7.92 0.07
N ASN A 73 -10.47 -6.92 -0.59
CA ASN A 73 -9.50 -7.12 -1.64
C ASN A 73 -8.08 -7.06 -1.08
N ASN A 74 -7.24 -8.02 -1.45
CA ASN A 74 -5.81 -7.95 -1.20
C ASN A 74 -5.20 -7.00 -2.22
N VAL A 75 -4.77 -5.84 -1.74
CA VAL A 75 -4.17 -4.80 -2.56
C VAL A 75 -2.65 -4.84 -2.38
N VAL A 76 -1.92 -5.01 -3.47
CA VAL A 76 -0.46 -5.14 -3.47
C VAL A 76 0.17 -3.94 -4.17
N ILE A 77 1.12 -3.30 -3.51
CA ILE A 77 1.86 -2.14 -4.03
C ILE A 77 2.76 -2.60 -5.17
N ASP A 78 2.70 -1.89 -6.29
CA ASP A 78 3.61 -2.03 -7.42
C ASP A 78 4.66 -0.93 -7.44
N SER A 79 4.23 0.32 -7.24
CA SER A 79 5.12 1.47 -7.03
C SER A 79 4.44 2.51 -6.13
N ILE A 80 5.27 3.33 -5.48
CA ILE A 80 4.84 4.52 -4.75
C ILE A 80 5.90 5.60 -4.94
N GLU A 81 5.47 6.79 -5.36
CA GLU A 81 6.35 7.91 -5.64
C GLU A 81 5.81 9.16 -4.95
N ARG A 82 6.64 9.78 -4.09
CA ARG A 82 6.29 11.04 -3.42
C ARG A 82 6.18 12.16 -4.47
N VAL A 83 5.15 12.99 -4.35
CA VAL A 83 4.88 14.16 -5.21
C VAL A 83 5.39 15.44 -4.56
#